data_AF-A0A2V5MD39-F1
#
_entry.id   AF-A0A2V5MD39-F1
#
_cell.length_a   1.000
_cell.length_b   1.000
_cell.length_c   1.000
_cell.angle_alpha   90.00
_cell.angle_beta   90.00
_cell.angle_gamma   90.00
#
_symmetry.space_group_name_H-M   'P 1'
#
loop_
_entity.id
_entity.type
_entity.pdbx_description
1 polymer ?
#
loop_
_entity_poly.entity_id
_entity_poly.type
_entity_poly.pdbx_seq_one_letter_code
_entity_poly.pdbx_strand_id
1 'polypeptide(L)'
;MSQTVCVVFDILRATTTMLTALSNGAEEISPVAAISEALALRAQQPEVLLAGEREGLRIRAKLTGGIDFDFGNSPREFIPEKVRAKKIVMTTTNGTRALRACARAKEVLVAAFLNLRAVANWIERARPANLLLICSGTLDQVAYEDVLAAGALCDLIGTLYDGG
;
A
#
# COMPACT_ATOMS: atom_id res chain seq x y z
N MET A 1 -8.95 6.20 16.63
CA MET A 1 -8.97 6.23 15.15
C MET A 1 -10.27 5.68 14.55
N SER A 2 -11.22 5.12 15.32
CA SER A 2 -12.44 4.51 14.78
C SER A 2 -13.40 5.46 14.03
N GLN A 3 -13.17 6.77 14.12
CA GLN A 3 -13.90 7.82 13.37
C GLN A 3 -12.98 8.57 12.38
N THR A 4 -11.82 8.00 12.06
CA THR A 4 -10.79 8.59 11.22
C THR A 4 -10.61 7.76 9.96
N VAL A 5 -10.61 8.43 8.80
CA VAL A 5 -10.14 7.84 7.54
C VAL A 5 -8.65 8.12 7.41
N CYS A 6 -7.86 7.07 7.17
CA CYS A 6 -6.43 7.19 6.94
C CYS A 6 -6.12 7.06 5.46
N VAL A 7 -5.25 7.92 4.93
CA VAL A 7 -4.73 7.81 3.56
C VAL A 7 -3.24 7.55 3.66
N VAL A 8 -2.80 6.37 3.23
CA VAL A 8 -1.40 5.94 3.34
C VAL A 8 -0.67 6.17 2.02
N PHE A 9 0.50 6.77 2.12
CA PHE A 9 1.44 7.02 1.03
C PHE A 9 2.75 6.27 1.31
N ASP A 10 3.22 5.50 0.33
CA ASP A 10 4.57 4.92 0.23
C ASP A 10 4.84 4.89 -1.27
N ILE A 11 5.19 6.05 -1.81
CA ILE A 11 5.25 6.27 -3.26
C ILE A 11 6.36 5.43 -3.88
N LEU A 12 7.51 5.34 -3.21
CA LEU A 12 8.65 4.54 -3.62
C LEU A 12 8.89 3.40 -2.60
N ARG A 13 8.17 2.28 -2.72
CA ARG A 13 7.36 1.85 -3.88
C ARG A 13 6.05 1.13 -3.51
N ALA A 14 5.72 0.97 -2.23
CA ALA A 14 4.69 0.00 -1.84
C ALA A 14 3.30 0.34 -2.37
N THR A 15 2.82 1.56 -2.16
CA THR A 15 1.47 1.97 -2.61
C THR A 15 1.37 2.04 -4.14
N THR A 16 2.40 2.55 -4.81
CA THR A 16 2.49 2.55 -6.28
C THR A 16 2.44 1.12 -6.85
N THR A 17 3.13 0.18 -6.20
CA THR A 17 3.14 -1.23 -6.60
C THR A 17 1.77 -1.87 -6.40
N MET A 18 1.14 -1.66 -5.25
CA MET A 18 -0.19 -2.18 -4.96
C MET A 18 -1.22 -1.69 -5.99
N LEU A 19 -1.24 -0.39 -6.26
CA LEU A 19 -2.16 0.20 -7.23
C LEU A 19 -1.91 -0.30 -8.65
N THR A 20 -0.65 -0.49 -9.03
CA THR A 20 -0.30 -1.06 -10.34
C THR A 20 -0.82 -2.48 -10.48
N ALA A 21 -0.63 -3.33 -9.46
CA ALA A 21 -1.11 -4.70 -9.46
C ALA A 21 -2.65 -4.78 -9.55
N LEU A 22 -3.37 -3.98 -8.75
CA LEU A 22 -4.84 -3.90 -8.80
C LEU A 22 -5.33 -3.39 -10.16
N SER A 23 -4.70 -2.34 -10.71
CA SER A 23 -5.02 -1.81 -12.05
C SER A 23 -4.80 -2.85 -13.16
N ASN A 24 -3.82 -3.74 -12.99
CA ASN A 24 -3.54 -4.85 -13.92
C ASN A 24 -4.38 -6.11 -13.66
N GLY A 25 -5.35 -6.04 -12.74
CA GLY A 25 -6.38 -7.05 -12.53
C GLY A 25 -6.11 -8.02 -11.39
N ALA A 26 -5.17 -7.74 -10.48
CA ALA A 26 -5.09 -8.47 -9.22
C ALA A 26 -6.44 -8.42 -8.49
N GLU A 27 -6.87 -9.56 -7.95
CA GLU A 27 -8.15 -9.67 -7.24
C GLU A 27 -8.09 -8.99 -5.88
N GLU A 28 -6.99 -9.19 -5.16
CA GLU A 28 -6.79 -8.70 -3.81
C GLU A 28 -5.30 -8.54 -3.52
N ILE A 29 -4.97 -7.58 -2.66
CA ILE A 29 -3.66 -7.49 -2.03
C ILE A 29 -3.83 -7.49 -0.52
N SER A 30 -3.24 -8.49 0.15
CA SER A 30 -3.25 -8.62 1.60
C SER A 30 -1.88 -8.16 2.17
N PRO A 31 -1.77 -6.94 2.71
CA PRO A 31 -0.52 -6.45 3.31
C PRO A 31 -0.28 -7.10 4.69
N VAL A 32 0.93 -7.62 4.90
CA VAL A 32 1.34 -8.26 6.17
C VAL A 32 2.67 -7.69 6.68
N ALA A 33 2.86 -7.71 8.00
CA ALA A 33 4.02 -7.05 8.62
C ALA A 33 5.29 -7.91 8.50
N ALA A 34 5.16 -9.22 8.66
CA ALA A 34 6.29 -10.14 8.68
C ALA A 34 6.31 -11.11 7.49
N ILE A 35 7.52 -11.57 7.14
CA ILE A 35 7.73 -12.65 6.17
C ILE A 35 7.00 -13.92 6.64
N SER A 36 7.07 -14.24 7.94
CA SER A 36 6.40 -15.42 8.51
C SER A 36 4.88 -15.39 8.33
N GLU A 37 4.24 -14.22 8.46
CA GLU A 37 2.80 -14.06 8.18
C GLU A 37 2.50 -14.35 6.70
N ALA A 38 3.34 -13.86 5.79
CA ALA A 38 3.16 -14.09 4.36
C ALA A 38 3.27 -15.58 4.00
N LEU A 39 4.26 -16.27 4.58
CA LEU A 39 4.46 -17.71 4.40
C LEU A 39 3.32 -18.52 5.03
N ALA A 40 2.81 -18.12 6.20
CA ALA A 40 1.69 -18.78 6.84
C ALA A 40 0.41 -18.67 6.00
N LEU A 41 0.12 -17.51 5.41
CA LEU A 41 -1.01 -17.34 4.49
C LEU A 41 -0.85 -18.20 3.23
N ARG A 42 0.35 -18.24 2.64
CA ARG A 42 0.66 -19.13 1.51
C ARG A 42 0.46 -20.61 1.85
N ALA A 43 0.83 -21.03 3.06
CA ALA A 43 0.64 -22.43 3.48
C ALA A 43 -0.85 -22.79 3.59
N GLN A 44 -1.71 -21.82 3.95
CA GLN A 44 -3.17 -22.00 4.00
C GLN A 44 -3.84 -21.87 2.64
N GLN A 45 -3.30 -21.02 1.76
CA GLN A 45 -3.81 -20.73 0.42
C GLN A 45 -2.66 -20.86 -0.60
N PRO A 46 -2.35 -22.09 -1.08
CA PRO A 46 -1.21 -22.35 -1.96
C PRO A 46 -1.21 -21.58 -3.28
N GLU A 47 -2.34 -20.98 -3.68
CA GLU A 47 -2.57 -20.29 -4.94
C GLU A 47 -2.32 -18.77 -4.93
N VAL A 48 -2.08 -18.16 -3.76
CA VAL A 48 -1.79 -16.70 -3.66
C VAL A 48 -0.51 -16.32 -4.44
N LEU A 49 -0.02 -15.10 -4.36
CA LEU A 49 1.30 -14.71 -4.86
C LEU A 49 2.02 -13.97 -3.76
N LEU A 50 3.30 -14.26 -3.54
CA LEU A 50 4.13 -13.61 -2.54
C LEU A 50 4.86 -12.44 -3.18
N ALA A 51 4.62 -11.24 -2.66
CA ALA A 51 5.29 -10.02 -3.09
C ALA A 51 5.99 -9.35 -1.91
N GLY A 52 7.16 -8.77 -2.14
CA GLY A 52 7.78 -8.00 -1.08
C GLY A 52 9.25 -7.74 -1.22
N GLU A 53 9.73 -6.88 -0.33
CA GLU A 53 11.13 -6.48 -0.28
C GLU A 53 11.64 -6.38 1.15
N ARG A 54 12.96 -6.50 1.29
CA ARG A 54 13.74 -6.04 2.43
C ARG A 54 14.95 -5.30 1.86
N GLU A 55 15.21 -4.10 2.37
CA GLU A 55 16.30 -3.23 1.90
C GLU A 55 16.25 -2.94 0.39
N GLY A 56 15.04 -2.83 -0.17
CA GLY A 56 14.79 -2.59 -1.60
C GLY A 56 14.92 -3.82 -2.49
N LEU A 57 15.38 -4.95 -1.96
CA LEU A 57 15.61 -6.19 -2.69
C LEU A 57 14.46 -7.18 -2.47
N ARG A 58 14.13 -7.94 -3.53
CA ARG A 58 13.13 -9.01 -3.43
C ARG A 58 13.51 -10.01 -2.34
N ILE A 59 12.54 -10.43 -1.55
CA ILE A 59 12.72 -11.48 -0.54
C ILE A 59 13.01 -12.83 -1.22
N ARG A 60 14.10 -13.49 -0.79
CA ARG A 60 14.59 -14.76 -1.36
C ARG A 60 14.60 -15.88 -0.32
N ALA A 61 14.78 -17.11 -0.79
CA ALA A 61 14.85 -18.34 -0.01
C ALA A 61 15.76 -18.23 1.23
N LYS A 62 16.86 -17.47 1.14
CA LYS A 62 17.76 -17.19 2.27
C LYS A 62 17.05 -16.54 3.47
N LEU A 63 16.09 -15.65 3.23
CA LEU A 63 15.34 -14.93 4.26
C LEU A 63 14.10 -15.68 4.75
N THR A 64 13.59 -16.63 3.97
CA THR A 64 12.36 -17.37 4.26
C THR A 64 12.63 -18.78 4.79
N GLY A 65 13.87 -19.28 4.68
CA GLY A 65 14.23 -20.65 5.01
C GLY A 65 13.94 -21.66 3.89
N GLY A 66 13.70 -21.21 2.64
CA GLY A 66 13.59 -22.12 1.50
C GLY A 66 12.65 -21.71 0.36
N ILE A 67 11.92 -20.60 0.49
CA ILE A 67 10.91 -20.15 -0.49
C ILE A 67 11.29 -18.79 -1.08
N ASP A 68 11.38 -18.69 -2.40
CA ASP A 68 11.48 -17.39 -3.07
C ASP A 68 10.12 -16.70 -3.15
N PHE A 69 10.10 -15.37 -3.02
CA PHE A 69 8.90 -14.61 -3.33
C PHE A 69 8.73 -14.49 -4.86
N ASP A 70 7.48 -14.54 -5.29
CA ASP A 70 7.09 -14.44 -6.71
C ASP A 70 7.50 -13.08 -7.31
N PHE A 71 7.35 -12.01 -6.52
CA PHE A 71 7.64 -10.63 -6.91
C PHE A 71 8.43 -9.84 -5.85
N GLY A 72 9.16 -8.82 -6.32
CA GLY A 72 9.70 -7.76 -5.49
C GLY A 72 8.66 -6.67 -5.19
N ASN A 73 9.16 -5.47 -4.88
CA ASN A 73 8.34 -4.25 -4.71
C ASN A 73 8.52 -3.28 -5.89
N SER A 74 8.73 -3.80 -7.10
CA SER A 74 8.81 -3.00 -8.32
C SER A 74 7.48 -3.06 -9.06
N PRO A 75 6.79 -1.94 -9.34
CA PRO A 75 5.53 -1.94 -10.08
C PRO A 75 5.61 -2.65 -11.43
N ARG A 76 6.78 -2.62 -12.08
CA ARG A 76 7.05 -3.24 -13.39
C ARG A 76 6.94 -4.76 -13.39
N GLU A 77 6.99 -5.40 -12.22
CA GLU A 77 6.89 -6.86 -12.11
C GLU A 77 5.44 -7.35 -12.20
N PHE A 78 4.47 -6.47 -11.94
CA PHE A 78 3.04 -6.80 -11.78
C PHE A 78 2.27 -6.63 -13.10
N ILE A 79 2.70 -7.32 -14.15
CA ILE A 79 2.03 -7.30 -15.47
C ILE A 79 0.73 -8.13 -15.46
N PRO A 80 -0.29 -7.78 -16.28
CA PRO A 80 -1.59 -8.45 -16.28
C PRO A 80 -1.52 -9.98 -16.40
N GLU A 81 -0.60 -10.50 -17.21
CA GLU A 81 -0.42 -11.93 -17.46
C GLU A 81 -0.02 -12.70 -16.20
N LYS A 82 0.60 -12.03 -15.23
CA LYS A 82 1.07 -12.64 -13.98
C LYS A 82 0.11 -12.43 -12.81
N VAL A 83 -0.65 -11.34 -12.81
CA VAL A 83 -1.42 -10.91 -11.62
C VAL A 83 -2.93 -10.97 -11.79
N ARG A 84 -3.45 -11.09 -13.01
CA ARG A 84 -4.90 -11.08 -13.26
C ARG A 84 -5.62 -12.19 -12.50
N ALA A 85 -6.66 -11.82 -11.76
CA ALA A 85 -7.45 -12.69 -10.90
C ALA A 85 -6.62 -13.47 -9.88
N LYS A 86 -5.48 -12.90 -9.44
CA LYS A 86 -4.63 -13.47 -8.39
C LYS A 86 -4.74 -12.64 -7.13
N LYS A 87 -4.72 -13.34 -5.99
CA LYS A 87 -4.56 -12.74 -4.67
C LYS A 87 -3.08 -12.62 -4.36
N ILE A 88 -2.64 -11.49 -3.83
CA ILE A 88 -1.23 -11.21 -3.57
C ILE A 88 -1.06 -10.93 -2.08
N VAL A 89 -0.20 -11.67 -1.40
CA VAL A 89 0.23 -11.37 -0.05
C VAL A 89 1.52 -10.56 -0.12
N MET A 90 1.50 -9.34 0.41
CA MET A 90 2.59 -8.39 0.27
C MET A 90 3.20 -8.01 1.62
N THR A 91 4.53 -8.00 1.73
CA THR A 91 5.25 -7.43 2.89
C THR A 91 6.40 -6.52 2.45
N THR A 92 6.46 -5.33 3.03
CA THR A 92 7.51 -4.34 2.75
C THR A 92 8.02 -3.72 4.05
N THR A 93 9.16 -3.05 3.97
CA THR A 93 9.83 -2.43 5.11
C THR A 93 8.98 -1.30 5.72
N ASN A 94 8.32 -0.47 4.89
CA ASN A 94 7.62 0.73 5.38
C ASN A 94 6.10 0.64 5.15
N GLY A 95 5.63 0.57 3.90
CA GLY A 95 4.21 0.70 3.56
C GLY A 95 3.29 -0.31 4.25
N THR A 96 3.69 -1.57 4.39
CA THR A 96 2.85 -2.55 5.12
C THR A 96 2.78 -2.29 6.63
N ARG A 97 3.82 -1.71 7.23
CA ARG A 97 3.79 -1.24 8.62
C ARG A 97 2.87 -0.04 8.78
N ALA A 98 2.93 0.93 7.86
CA ALA A 98 2.05 2.09 7.87
C ALA A 98 0.57 1.68 7.75
N LEU A 99 0.24 0.76 6.85
CA LEU A 99 -1.12 0.21 6.72
C LEU A 99 -1.57 -0.51 8.01
N ARG A 100 -0.70 -1.31 8.63
CA ARG A 100 -1.01 -1.98 9.90
C ARG A 100 -1.22 -1.01 11.06
N ALA A 101 -0.46 0.09 11.12
CA ALA A 101 -0.67 1.14 12.13
C ALA A 101 -2.06 1.78 12.01
N CYS A 102 -2.65 1.74 10.81
CA CYS A 102 -4.00 2.23 10.52
C CYS A 102 -5.11 1.20 10.75
N ALA A 103 -4.83 -0.01 11.22
CA ALA A 103 -5.81 -1.11 11.28
C ALA A 103 -7.05 -0.81 12.15
N ARG A 104 -6.98 0.20 13.03
CA ARG A 104 -8.11 0.66 13.87
C ARG A 104 -8.80 1.92 13.31
N ALA A 105 -8.43 2.37 12.12
CA ALA A 105 -9.11 3.44 11.41
C ALA A 105 -10.51 3.00 10.99
N LYS A 106 -11.41 3.96 10.77
CA LYS A 106 -12.72 3.69 10.16
C LYS A 106 -12.54 3.08 8.77
N GLU A 107 -11.61 3.63 8.02
CA GLU A 107 -11.27 3.21 6.67
C GLU A 107 -9.82 3.58 6.36
N VAL A 108 -9.17 2.78 5.52
CA VAL A 108 -7.78 2.98 5.10
C VAL A 108 -7.73 3.00 3.59
N LEU A 109 -7.32 4.13 3.03
CA LEU A 109 -7.11 4.31 1.60
C LEU A 109 -5.62 4.18 1.29
N VAL A 110 -5.32 3.52 0.18
CA VAL A 110 -3.98 3.46 -0.41
C VAL A 110 -3.89 4.52 -1.49
N ALA A 111 -2.92 5.43 -1.39
CA ALA A 111 -2.74 6.52 -2.34
C ALA A 111 -1.33 6.57 -2.91
N ALA A 112 -1.26 6.87 -4.20
CA ALA A 112 -0.05 7.28 -4.90
C ALA A 112 -0.40 8.32 -5.97
N PHE A 113 0.61 8.90 -6.63
CA PHE A 113 0.40 9.82 -7.76
C PHE A 113 -0.57 9.25 -8.82
N LEU A 114 -0.55 7.93 -9.02
CA LEU A 114 -1.39 7.21 -9.98
C LEU A 114 -2.91 7.33 -9.71
N ASN A 115 -3.34 7.57 -8.47
CA ASN A 115 -4.76 7.56 -8.10
C ASN A 115 -5.21 8.76 -7.24
N LEU A 116 -4.40 9.82 -7.11
CA LEU A 116 -4.73 10.98 -6.26
C LEU A 116 -6.14 11.54 -6.54
N ARG A 117 -6.52 11.68 -7.82
CA ARG A 117 -7.86 12.15 -8.20
C ARG A 117 -8.96 11.21 -7.74
N ALA A 118 -8.75 9.90 -7.83
CA ALA A 118 -9.73 8.92 -7.39
C ALA A 118 -9.93 8.98 -5.86
N VAL A 119 -8.84 9.15 -5.12
CA VAL A 119 -8.86 9.34 -3.66
C VAL A 119 -9.55 10.66 -3.29
N ALA A 120 -9.24 11.77 -3.95
CA ALA A 120 -9.90 13.06 -3.75
C ALA A 120 -11.42 12.95 -3.97
N ASN A 121 -11.83 12.38 -5.11
CA ASN A 121 -13.25 12.16 -5.42
C ASN A 121 -13.95 11.27 -4.39
N TRP A 122 -13.25 10.28 -3.83
CA TRP A 122 -13.79 9.46 -2.74
C TRP A 122 -14.01 10.30 -1.48
N ILE A 123 -13.03 11.12 -1.08
CA ILE A 123 -13.12 12.00 0.09
C ILE A 123 -14.25 13.02 -0.05
N GLU A 124 -14.41 13.61 -1.24
CA GLU A 124 -15.50 14.55 -1.55
C GLU A 124 -16.89 13.96 -1.36
N ARG A 125 -17.07 12.69 -1.75
CA ARG A 125 -18.34 11.97 -1.60
C ARG A 125 -18.57 11.48 -0.17
N ALA A 126 -17.53 10.94 0.46
CA ALA A 126 -17.64 10.32 1.78
C ALA A 126 -17.69 11.34 2.92
N ARG A 127 -17.11 12.54 2.72
CA ARG A 127 -17.01 13.63 3.71
C ARG A 127 -16.63 13.13 5.11
N PRO A 128 -15.46 12.48 5.26
CA PRO A 128 -15.06 11.93 6.55
C PRO A 128 -14.86 13.04 7.58
N ALA A 129 -15.33 12.81 8.82
CA ALA A 129 -15.21 13.77 9.91
C ALA A 129 -13.75 14.04 10.30
N ASN A 130 -12.89 13.02 10.22
CA ASN A 130 -11.46 13.15 10.45
C ASN A 130 -10.70 12.46 9.32
N LEU A 131 -9.75 13.18 8.73
CA LEU A 131 -8.84 12.68 7.71
C LEU A 131 -7.40 12.73 8.24
N LEU A 132 -6.66 11.64 8.11
CA LEU A 132 -5.24 11.57 8.47
C LEU A 132 -4.44 11.11 7.26
N LEU A 133 -3.52 11.96 6.79
CA LEU A 133 -2.58 11.62 5.72
C LEU A 133 -1.30 11.07 6.34
N ILE A 134 -0.87 9.89 5.90
CA ILE A 134 0.22 9.13 6.52
C ILE A 134 1.28 8.87 5.47
N CYS A 135 2.39 9.59 5.59
CA CYS A 135 3.61 9.33 4.83
C CYS A 135 4.36 8.19 5.52
N SER A 136 4.62 7.09 4.81
CA SER A 136 5.25 5.90 5.40
C SER A 136 6.72 6.13 5.72
N GLY A 137 7.36 7.08 5.02
CA GLY A 137 8.76 7.41 5.26
C GLY A 137 9.71 6.30 4.81
N THR A 138 11.01 6.53 5.02
CA THR A 138 12.05 5.54 4.76
C THR A 138 13.07 5.57 5.89
N LEU A 139 13.34 4.42 6.52
CA LEU A 139 14.31 4.31 7.63
C LEU A 139 14.05 5.33 8.76
N ASP A 140 12.77 5.50 9.12
CA ASP A 140 12.29 6.49 10.10
C ASP A 140 12.64 7.95 9.76
N GLN A 141 12.94 8.23 8.48
CA GLN A 141 13.12 9.57 7.93
C GLN A 141 11.95 9.98 7.03
N VAL A 142 11.80 11.29 6.83
CA VAL A 142 10.82 11.86 5.90
C VAL A 142 11.14 11.41 4.47
N ALA A 143 10.14 10.84 3.81
CA ALA A 143 10.16 10.57 2.38
C ALA A 143 9.55 11.77 1.64
N TYR A 144 10.35 12.51 0.89
CA TYR A 144 9.90 13.73 0.21
C TYR A 144 8.81 13.47 -0.82
N GLU A 145 8.87 12.33 -1.49
CA GLU A 145 7.88 11.88 -2.45
C GLU A 145 6.51 11.63 -1.81
N ASP A 146 6.49 11.09 -0.59
CA ASP A 146 5.24 10.87 0.16
C ASP A 146 4.64 12.21 0.57
N VAL A 147 5.47 13.14 1.07
CA VAL A 147 5.03 14.50 1.44
C VAL A 147 4.50 15.25 0.23
N LEU A 148 5.18 15.16 -0.91
CA LEU A 148 4.74 15.80 -2.16
C LEU A 148 3.37 15.26 -2.62
N ALA A 149 3.17 13.94 -2.56
CA ALA A 149 1.90 13.32 -2.93
C ALA A 149 0.77 13.69 -1.94
N ALA A 150 1.08 13.75 -0.64
CA ALA A 150 0.13 14.18 0.38
C ALA A 150 -0.26 15.65 0.20
N GLY A 151 0.70 16.55 -0.06
CA GLY A 151 0.45 17.95 -0.36
C GLY A 151 -0.40 18.13 -1.62
N ALA A 152 -0.10 17.39 -2.68
CA ALA A 152 -0.91 17.38 -3.89
C ALA A 152 -2.35 16.91 -3.61
N LEU A 153 -2.56 15.93 -2.72
CA LEU A 153 -3.92 15.55 -2.31
C LEU A 153 -4.61 16.68 -1.53
N CYS A 154 -3.91 17.36 -0.63
CA CYS A 154 -4.44 18.53 0.08
C CYS A 154 -4.93 19.61 -0.88
N ASP A 155 -4.14 19.94 -1.91
CA ASP A 155 -4.54 20.94 -2.92
C ASP A 155 -5.82 20.54 -3.67
N LEU A 156 -6.01 19.24 -3.92
CA LEU A 156 -7.21 18.74 -4.58
C LEU A 156 -8.48 18.86 -3.71
N ILE A 157 -8.33 18.76 -2.39
CA ILE A 157 -9.47 18.71 -1.44
C ILE A 157 -9.61 19.97 -0.58
N GLY A 158 -8.71 20.95 -0.71
CA GLY A 158 -8.64 22.13 0.17
C GLY A 158 -9.97 22.85 0.30
N THR A 159 -10.65 23.08 -0.83
CA THR A 159 -11.96 23.76 -0.88
C THR A 159 -13.07 23.06 -0.08
N LEU A 160 -12.91 21.78 0.27
CA LEU A 160 -13.86 21.03 1.09
C LEU A 160 -13.76 21.35 2.58
N TYR A 161 -12.59 21.85 3.02
CA TYR A 161 -12.24 22.09 4.41
C TYR A 161 -11.95 23.58 4.68
N ASP A 162 -11.92 24.44 3.67
CA ASP A 162 -11.74 25.91 3.76
C ASP A 162 -12.97 26.67 4.34
N GLY A 163 -13.99 25.96 4.81
CA GLY A 163 -15.24 26.53 5.36
C GLY A 163 -15.31 26.59 6.90
N GLY A 164 -14.18 26.76 7.58
CA GLY A 164 -14.09 26.96 9.03
C GLY A 164 -14.24 28.42 9.44
#